data_AF-A0A3D1YGW6-F1
#
_entry.id   AF-A0A3D1YGW6-F1
#
_cell.length_a   1.000
_cell.length_b   1.000
_cell.length_c   1.000
_cell.angle_alpha   90.00
_cell.angle_beta   90.00
_cell.angle_gamma   90.00
#
_symmetry.space_group_name_H-M   'P 1'
#
loop_
_entity.id
_entity.type
_entity.pdbx_description
1 polymer ?
#
loop_
_entity_poly.entity_id
_entity_poly.type
_entity_poly.pdbx_seq_one_letter_code
_entity_poly.pdbx_strand_id
1 'polypeptide(L)' 'MFDKQSLDNLFEELRDEFELEPEWEEIEQDAHLGVAKSDAGVELGTIDGRVAELINKHKP' A
#
# COMPACT_ATOMS: atom_id res chain seq x y z
N MET A 1 10.60 2.64 8.14
CA MET A 1 10.19 3.85 7.42
C MET A 1 10.44 3.59 5.96
N PHE A 2 9.45 3.78 5.09
CA PHE A 2 9.65 3.65 3.66
C PHE A 2 10.58 4.77 3.17
N ASP A 3 11.49 4.43 2.27
CA ASP A 3 12.19 5.43 1.47
C ASP A 3 11.39 5.78 0.21
N LYS A 4 11.78 6.87 -0.45
CA LYS A 4 11.09 7.37 -1.63
C LYS A 4 10.98 6.30 -2.73
N GLN A 5 12.05 5.54 -2.97
CA GLN A 5 12.08 4.58 -4.07
C GLN A 5 11.14 3.40 -3.78
N SER A 6 11.11 2.92 -2.54
CA SER A 6 10.12 1.91 -2.13
C SER A 6 8.68 2.41 -2.27
N LEU A 7 8.40 3.68 -1.95
CA LEU A 7 7.06 4.26 -2.14
C LEU A 7 6.69 4.37 -3.61
N ASP A 8 7.60 4.91 -4.44
CA ASP A 8 7.36 5.07 -5.88
C ASP A 8 7.05 3.70 -6.51
N ASN A 9 7.85 2.67 -6.19
CA ASN A 9 7.62 1.30 -6.68
C ASN A 9 6.29 0.70 -6.19
N LEU A 10 5.93 0.92 -4.92
CA LEU A 10 4.69 0.41 -4.34
C LEU A 10 3.47 1.01 -5.04
N PHE A 11 3.43 2.33 -5.21
CA PHE A 11 2.28 3.00 -5.80
C PHE A 11 2.20 2.81 -7.32
N GLU A 12 3.33 2.64 -8.00
CA GLU A 12 3.36 2.24 -9.41
C GLU A 12 2.74 0.85 -9.59
N GLU A 13 3.18 -0.15 -8.79
CA GLU A 13 2.64 -1.51 -8.86
C GLU A 13 1.16 -1.56 -8.45
N LEU A 14 0.77 -0.84 -7.40
CA LEU A 14 -0.63 -0.74 -6.97
C LEU A 14 -1.54 -0.24 -8.10
N ARG A 15 -1.08 0.79 -8.81
CA ARG A 15 -1.82 1.39 -9.92
C ARG A 15 -1.90 0.45 -11.11
N ASP A 16 -0.77 -0.14 -11.50
CA ASP A 16 -0.69 -1.07 -12.62
C ASP A 16 -1.61 -2.28 -12.43
N GLU A 17 -1.76 -2.75 -11.19
CA GLU A 17 -2.58 -3.92 -10.87
C GLU A 17 -4.07 -3.59 -10.66
N PHE A 18 -4.40 -2.45 -10.05
CA PHE A 18 -5.75 -2.23 -9.50
C PHE A 18 -6.47 -0.96 -9.98
N GLU A 19 -5.88 -0.09 -10.83
CA GLU A 19 -6.52 1.18 -11.26
C GLU A 19 -7.88 0.97 -11.95
N LEU A 20 -8.11 -0.20 -12.54
CA LEU A 20 -9.36 -0.52 -13.25
C LEU A 20 -10.40 -1.24 -12.37
N GLU A 21 -10.09 -1.53 -11.11
CA GLU A 21 -11.02 -2.16 -10.19
C GLU A 21 -12.12 -1.17 -9.75
N PRO A 22 -13.38 -1.62 -9.62
CA PRO A 22 -14.48 -0.77 -9.15
C PRO A 22 -14.21 -0.08 -7.81
N GLU A 23 -13.45 -0.74 -6.94
CA GLU A 23 -13.05 -0.26 -5.62
C GLU A 23 -11.70 0.49 -5.59
N TRP A 24 -11.17 0.93 -6.74
CA TRP A 24 -9.86 1.59 -6.82
C TRP A 24 -9.62 2.67 -5.76
N GLU A 25 -10.59 3.56 -5.54
CA GLU A 25 -10.45 4.63 -4.54
C GLU A 25 -10.25 4.10 -3.12
N GLU A 26 -10.92 3.00 -2.76
CA GLU A 26 -10.76 2.36 -1.45
C GLU A 26 -9.38 1.68 -1.35
N ILE A 27 -8.92 1.02 -2.42
CA ILE A 27 -7.59 0.40 -2.51
C ILE A 27 -6.48 1.45 -2.35
N GLU A 28 -6.57 2.57 -3.08
CA GLU A 28 -5.61 3.67 -3.02
C GLU A 28 -5.57 4.29 -1.61
N GLN A 29 -6.73 4.51 -1.01
CA GLN A 29 -6.84 5.02 0.35
C GLN A 29 -6.19 4.07 1.36
N ASP A 30 -6.44 2.77 1.25
CA ASP A 30 -5.86 1.75 2.12
C ASP A 30 -4.34 1.65 1.95
N ALA A 31 -3.81 1.85 0.73
CA ALA A 31 -2.37 1.88 0.51
C ALA A 31 -1.70 3.03 1.26
N HIS A 32 -2.26 4.24 1.19
CA HIS A 32 -1.75 5.38 1.95
C HIS A 32 -1.83 5.15 3.47
N LEU A 33 -2.97 4.63 3.96
CA LEU A 33 -3.15 4.34 5.38
C LEU A 33 -2.19 3.24 5.87
N GLY A 34 -2.03 2.19 5.07
CA GLY A 34 -1.18 1.05 5.40
C GLY A 34 0.30 1.41 5.45
N VAL A 35 0.78 2.24 4.51
CA VAL A 35 2.14 2.81 4.56
C VAL A 35 2.35 3.58 5.86
N ALA A 36 1.43 4.48 6.22
CA ALA A 36 1.53 5.27 7.44
C ALA A 36 1.52 4.40 8.71
N LYS A 37 0.68 3.37 8.77
CA LYS A 37 0.64 2.41 9.90
C LYS A 37 1.94 1.61 10.00
N SER A 38 2.43 1.07 8.89
CA SER A 38 3.68 0.29 8.84
C SER A 38 4.87 1.12 9.30
N ASP A 39 4.93 2.39 8.89
CA ASP A 39 5.98 3.32 9.32
C ASP A 39 5.89 3.72 10.78
N ALA A 40 4.68 3.84 11.32
CA ALA A 40 4.43 4.06 12.73
C ALA A 40 4.68 2.80 13.60
N GLY A 41 4.98 1.64 12.99
CA GLY A 41 5.13 0.37 13.70
C GLY A 41 3.81 -0.19 14.26
N VAL A 42 2.68 0.22 13.68
CA VAL A 42 1.33 -0.24 14.03
C VAL A 42 0.93 -1.37 13.08
N GLU A 43 0.21 -2.37 13.61
CA GLU A 43 -0.35 -3.45 12.78
C GLU A 43 -1.30 -2.91 11.71
N LEU A 44 -1.24 -3.50 10.51
CA LEU A 44 -2.06 -3.08 9.36
C LEU A 44 -3.56 -3.23 9.68
N GLY A 45 -3.95 -4.34 10.32
CA GLY A 45 -5.32 -4.57 10.78
C GLY A 45 -6.25 -4.84 9.60
N THR A 46 -7.23 -3.96 9.38
CA THR A 46 -8.31 -4.13 8.39
C THR A 46 -7.96 -3.61 6.98
N ILE A 47 -6.68 -3.35 6.70
CA ILE A 47 -6.22 -2.94 5.36
C ILE A 47 -6.52 -4.09 4.38
N ASP A 48 -6.96 -3.74 3.17
CA ASP A 48 -7.17 -4.68 2.07
C ASP A 48 -5.96 -5.63 1.93
N GLY A 49 -6.24 -6.93 1.77
CA GLY A 49 -5.20 -7.96 1.69
C GLY A 49 -4.20 -7.72 0.55
N ARG A 50 -4.67 -7.23 -0.61
CA ARG A 50 -3.84 -6.91 -1.78
C ARG A 50 -2.84 -5.81 -1.43
N VAL A 51 -3.34 -4.76 -0.78
CA VAL A 51 -2.53 -3.64 -0.31
C VAL A 51 -1.52 -4.09 0.74
N ALA A 52 -1.94 -4.91 1.70
CA ALA A 52 -1.07 -5.41 2.75
C ALA A 52 0.08 -6.27 2.19
N GLU A 53 -0.17 -7.05 1.14
CA GLU A 53 0.86 -7.81 0.43
C GLU A 53 1.88 -6.88 -0.24
N LEU A 54 1.44 -5.85 -0.96
CA LEU A 54 2.32 -4.87 -1.59
C LEU A 54 3.15 -4.07 -0.57
N ILE A 55 2.54 -3.65 0.55
CA ILE A 55 3.25 -2.98 1.64
C ILE A 55 4.35 -3.87 2.20
N ASN A 56 4.07 -5.15 2.48
CA ASN A 56 5.06 -6.08 3.00
C ASN A 56 6.17 -6.39 1.98
N LYS A 57 5.84 -6.40 0.68
CA LYS A 57 6.79 -6.63 -0.41
C LYS A 57 7.79 -5.48 -0.56
N HIS A 58 7.32 -4.24 -0.50
CA HIS A 58 8.15 -3.05 -0.74
C HIS A 58 8.72 -2.41 0.53
N LYS A 59 8.39 -2.97 1.70
CA LYS A 59 8.98 -2.56 2.97
C LYS A 59 10.49 -2.85 2.98
N PRO A 60 11.35 -1.88 3.37
CA PRO A 60 12.81 -2.10 3.44
C PRO A 60 13.24 -3.10 4.51
#